data_AF-A0A846E6N2-F1
#
_entry.id   AF-A0A846E6N2-F1
#
_cell.length_a   1.000
_cell.length_b   1.000
_cell.length_c   1.000
_cell.angle_alpha   90.00
_cell.angle_beta   90.00
_cell.angle_gamma   90.00
#
_symmetry.space_group_name_H-M   'P 1'
#
loop_
_entity.id
_entity.type
_entity.pdbx_description
1 polymer ?
#
loop_
_entity_poly.entity_id
_entity_poly.type
_entity_poly.pdbx_seq_one_letter_code
_entity_poly.pdbx_strand_id
1 'polypeptide(L)'
;MPTSTWRRSRTCHPCSYNVFEAARQANVRKIIYASTNHVSGWREVLGESPITPNLPVRPDSLYGVGKAFGEALGQFYSDRYEVSVICLRIGTFTEDPQARNSEDRILRTWCSPRDLAQLVARSLEVKNLGFQIFYGISGNTRRFWDIGNAQELLGYRPQDNAEVLLKAE
;
A
#
# COMPACT_ATOMS: atom_id res chain seq x y z
N MET A 1 5.36 11.40 12.88
CA MET A 1 4.43 10.25 12.97
C MET A 1 3.12 10.73 13.57
N PRO A 2 1.95 10.63 12.91
CA PRO A 2 0.70 10.95 13.58
C PRO A 2 0.42 9.84 14.60
N THR A 3 0.42 10.17 15.89
CA THR A 3 0.11 9.25 16.98
C THR A 3 -1.39 8.94 16.97
N SER A 4 -1.81 8.01 16.12
CA SER A 4 -3.21 7.55 16.11
C SER A 4 -3.52 6.87 17.45
N THR A 5 -4.41 7.44 18.26
CA THR A 5 -4.86 6.82 19.51
C THR A 5 -5.78 5.63 19.21
N TRP A 6 -5.87 4.71 20.17
CA TRP A 6 -6.75 3.53 20.08
C TRP A 6 -8.22 3.87 19.80
N ARG A 7 -8.72 5.01 20.32
CA ARG A 7 -10.07 5.50 20.02
C ARG A 7 -10.28 5.81 18.53
N ARG A 8 -9.26 6.34 17.85
CA ARG A 8 -9.31 6.61 16.40
C ARG A 8 -9.11 5.38 15.53
N SER A 9 -8.29 4.41 15.97
CA SER A 9 -8.05 3.19 15.18
C SER A 9 -9.16 2.14 15.31
N ARG A 10 -9.91 2.14 16.42
CA ARG A 10 -11.05 1.23 16.64
C ARG A 10 -12.12 1.31 15.56
N THR A 11 -12.38 2.49 14.99
CA THR A 11 -13.43 2.65 13.96
C THR A 11 -13.05 2.04 12.61
N CYS A 12 -11.75 1.87 12.31
CA CYS A 12 -11.32 1.28 11.04
C CYS A 12 -11.71 -0.20 10.91
N HIS A 13 -11.83 -0.94 12.03
CA HIS A 13 -12.12 -2.37 11.99
C HIS A 13 -13.58 -2.63 11.56
N PRO A 14 -14.60 -2.03 12.20
CA PRO A 14 -15.98 -2.15 11.74
C PRO A 14 -16.20 -1.56 10.34
N CYS A 15 -15.55 -0.43 10.01
CA CYS A 15 -15.70 0.19 8.69
C CYS A 15 -15.19 -0.72 7.57
N SER A 16 -14.02 -1.34 7.75
CA SER A 16 -13.49 -2.27 6.75
C SER A 16 -14.42 -3.48 6.60
N TYR A 17 -14.85 -4.07 7.72
CA TYR A 17 -15.82 -5.16 7.70
C TYR A 17 -17.09 -4.82 6.91
N ASN A 18 -17.72 -3.69 7.22
CA ASN A 18 -18.96 -3.28 6.57
C ASN A 18 -18.80 -3.10 5.06
N VAL A 19 -17.67 -2.55 4.60
CA VAL A 19 -17.41 -2.37 3.15
C VAL A 19 -17.23 -3.71 2.46
N PHE A 20 -16.42 -4.62 3.03
CA PHE A 20 -16.21 -5.94 2.44
C PHE A 20 -17.50 -6.77 2.42
N GLU A 21 -18.29 -6.71 3.49
CA GLU A 21 -19.56 -7.41 3.57
C GLU A 21 -20.62 -6.83 2.62
N ALA A 22 -20.73 -5.51 2.53
CA ALA A 22 -21.62 -4.86 1.57
C ALA A 22 -21.21 -5.17 0.12
N ALA A 23 -19.91 -5.15 -0.18
CA ALA A 23 -19.38 -5.53 -1.49
C ALA A 23 -19.74 -6.98 -1.84
N ARG A 24 -19.60 -7.91 -0.88
CA ARG A 24 -20.01 -9.30 -1.04
C ARG A 24 -21.51 -9.42 -1.34
N GLN A 25 -22.36 -8.74 -0.56
CA GLN A 25 -23.82 -8.76 -0.76
C GLN A 25 -24.24 -8.14 -2.10
N ALA A 26 -23.51 -7.14 -2.57
CA ALA A 26 -23.72 -6.51 -3.88
C ALA A 26 -23.08 -7.26 -5.05
N ASN A 27 -22.51 -8.46 -4.83
CA ASN A 27 -21.80 -9.26 -5.84
C ASN A 27 -20.63 -8.54 -6.51
N VAL A 28 -19.97 -7.62 -5.80
CA VAL A 28 -18.73 -6.98 -6.26
C VAL A 28 -17.63 -8.04 -6.32
N ARG A 29 -17.01 -8.18 -7.49
CA ARG A 29 -15.99 -9.21 -7.76
C ARG A 29 -14.55 -8.76 -7.47
N LYS A 30 -14.33 -7.47 -7.26
CA LYS A 30 -13.01 -6.88 -7.05
C LYS A 30 -13.04 -5.72 -6.07
N ILE A 31 -12.11 -5.73 -5.12
CA ILE A 31 -11.89 -4.66 -4.15
C ILE A 31 -10.43 -4.24 -4.20
N ILE A 32 -10.18 -2.94 -4.35
CA ILE A 32 -8.86 -2.35 -4.16
C ILE A 32 -8.86 -1.65 -2.81
N TYR A 33 -8.08 -2.17 -1.87
CA TYR A 33 -8.01 -1.67 -0.51
C TYR A 33 -6.77 -0.79 -0.34
N ALA A 34 -6.99 0.47 0.01
CA ALA A 34 -5.91 1.40 0.37
C ALA A 34 -5.32 1.02 1.74
N SER A 35 -4.25 0.23 1.70
CA SER A 35 -3.42 -0.09 2.87
C SER A 35 -2.32 0.96 3.05
N THR A 36 -1.26 0.62 3.78
CA THR A 36 -0.19 1.55 4.16
C THR A 36 1.14 0.82 4.33
N ASN A 37 2.24 1.50 4.03
CA ASN A 37 3.58 1.04 4.42
C ASN A 37 3.73 0.83 5.93
N HIS A 38 2.95 1.52 6.76
CA HIS A 38 2.97 1.39 8.22
C HIS A 38 2.61 -0.03 8.72
N VAL A 39 2.04 -0.90 7.87
CA VAL A 39 1.85 -2.34 8.18
C VAL A 39 3.20 -3.06 8.33
N SER A 40 4.23 -2.61 7.63
CA SER A 40 5.60 -3.10 7.70
C SER A 40 6.57 -2.08 8.32
N GLY A 41 6.07 -1.04 8.99
CA GLY A 41 6.87 0.12 9.42
C GLY A 41 8.08 -0.20 10.32
N TRP A 42 8.00 -1.17 11.23
CA TRP A 42 9.16 -1.54 12.05
C TRP A 42 10.29 -2.19 11.24
N ARG A 43 10.00 -2.75 10.06
CA ARG A 43 11.04 -3.29 9.16
C ARG A 43 11.87 -2.17 8.54
N GLU A 44 11.23 -1.05 8.20
CA GLU A 44 11.92 0.18 7.79
C GLU A 44 12.82 0.69 8.93
N VAL A 45 12.30 0.77 10.16
CA VAL A 45 13.06 1.22 11.33
C VAL A 45 14.28 0.36 11.61
N LEU A 46 14.21 -0.93 11.32
CA LEU A 46 15.31 -1.88 11.51
C LEU A 46 16.26 -1.97 10.32
N GLY A 47 16.00 -1.21 9.24
CA GLY A 47 16.85 -1.19 8.06
C GLY A 47 16.83 -2.49 7.25
N GLU A 48 15.75 -3.28 7.32
CA GLU A 48 15.60 -4.48 6.51
C GLU A 48 15.51 -4.10 5.01
N SER A 49 16.20 -4.84 4.13
CA SER A 49 16.15 -4.63 2.68
C SER A 49 16.59 -5.90 1.92
N PRO A 50 15.86 -6.37 0.89
CA PRO A 50 14.59 -5.82 0.41
C PRO A 50 13.41 -6.23 1.31
N ILE A 51 12.46 -5.31 1.49
CA ILE A 51 11.20 -5.59 2.18
C ILE A 51 10.17 -6.00 1.12
N THR A 52 9.84 -7.29 1.09
CA THR A 52 8.83 -7.83 0.16
C THR A 52 7.43 -7.83 0.78
N PRO A 53 6.35 -7.85 -0.02
CA PRO A 53 4.98 -7.87 0.49
C PRO A 53 4.63 -9.12 1.32
N ASN A 54 5.30 -10.25 1.06
CA ASN A 54 5.06 -11.55 1.70
C ASN A 54 5.68 -11.68 3.10
N LEU A 55 6.54 -10.73 3.50
CA LEU A 55 7.09 -10.74 4.85
C LEU A 55 5.98 -10.56 5.89
N PRO A 56 6.09 -11.20 7.07
CA PRO A 56 5.13 -11.02 8.15
C PRO A 56 4.89 -9.54 8.48
N VAL A 57 3.66 -9.17 8.84
CA VAL A 57 3.35 -7.79 9.23
C VAL A 57 4.15 -7.39 10.48
N ARG A 58 4.64 -6.15 10.52
CA ARG A 58 5.42 -5.60 11.64
C ARG A 58 5.08 -4.11 11.81
N PRO A 59 3.88 -3.78 12.31
CA PRO A 59 3.34 -2.44 12.23
C PRO A 59 3.98 -1.48 13.22
N ASP A 60 4.31 -0.26 12.80
CA ASP A 60 4.94 0.77 13.65
C ASP A 60 3.95 1.63 14.46
N SER A 61 2.65 1.42 14.27
CA SER A 61 1.59 2.27 14.81
C SER A 61 0.27 1.51 14.92
N LEU A 62 -0.63 1.97 15.78
CA LEU A 62 -2.01 1.44 15.85
C LEU A 62 -2.79 1.65 14.56
N TYR A 63 -2.44 2.67 13.77
CA TYR A 63 -2.92 2.85 12.42
C TYR A 63 -2.47 1.69 11.51
N GLY A 64 -1.18 1.34 11.54
CA GLY A 64 -0.64 0.17 10.83
C GLY A 64 -1.33 -1.13 11.24
N VAL A 65 -1.57 -1.34 12.55
CA VAL A 65 -2.33 -2.49 13.06
C VAL A 65 -3.75 -2.53 12.46
N GLY A 66 -4.46 -1.40 12.46
CA GLY A 66 -5.81 -1.34 11.89
C GLY A 66 -5.85 -1.60 10.39
N LYS A 67 -4.81 -1.20 9.65
CA LYS A 67 -4.68 -1.53 8.21
C LYS A 67 -4.33 -3.00 7.99
N ALA A 68 -3.48 -3.59 8.84
CA ALA A 68 -3.18 -5.02 8.81
C ALA A 68 -4.43 -5.88 9.06
N PHE A 69 -5.34 -5.45 9.95
CA PHE A 69 -6.65 -6.08 10.09
C PHE A 69 -7.43 -6.09 8.78
N GLY A 70 -7.47 -4.97 8.05
CA GLY A 70 -8.12 -4.88 6.75
C GLY A 70 -7.48 -5.78 5.68
N GLU A 71 -6.15 -5.92 5.69
CA GLU A 71 -5.45 -6.87 4.80
C GLU A 71 -5.85 -8.33 5.11
N ALA A 72 -5.82 -8.73 6.38
CA ALA A 72 -6.23 -10.08 6.80
C ALA A 72 -7.70 -10.37 6.49
N LEU A 73 -8.57 -9.37 6.69
CA LEU A 73 -9.97 -9.47 6.31
C LEU A 73 -10.11 -9.66 4.80
N GLY A 74 -9.34 -8.91 4.01
CA GLY A 74 -9.33 -9.03 2.56
C GLY A 74 -8.95 -10.42 2.09
N GLN A 75 -7.93 -11.01 2.70
CA GLN A 75 -7.53 -12.38 2.42
C GLN A 75 -8.65 -13.37 2.75
N PHE A 76 -9.28 -13.24 3.92
CA PHE A 76 -10.43 -14.08 4.27
C PHE A 76 -11.57 -13.98 3.25
N TYR A 77 -11.93 -12.77 2.80
CA TYR A 77 -13.00 -12.60 1.81
C TYR A 77 -12.64 -13.17 0.43
N SER A 78 -11.37 -13.06 0.04
CA SER A 78 -10.86 -13.70 -1.17
C SER A 78 -10.96 -15.22 -1.08
N ASP A 79 -10.43 -15.81 -0.01
CA ASP A 79 -10.37 -17.27 0.15
C ASP A 79 -11.76 -17.89 0.34
N ARG A 80 -12.67 -17.19 1.02
CA ARG A 80 -14.00 -17.72 1.35
C ARG A 80 -15.07 -17.43 0.29
N TYR A 81 -14.99 -16.28 -0.36
CA TYR A 81 -16.05 -15.79 -1.25
C TYR A 81 -15.56 -15.48 -2.67
N GLU A 82 -14.30 -15.80 -3.00
CA GLU A 82 -13.71 -15.64 -4.32
C GLU A 82 -13.73 -14.18 -4.84
N VAL A 83 -13.79 -13.22 -3.94
CA VAL A 83 -13.67 -11.79 -4.26
C VAL A 83 -12.19 -11.49 -4.50
N SER A 84 -11.83 -10.91 -5.64
CA SER A 84 -10.45 -10.47 -5.88
C SER A 84 -10.14 -9.27 -4.99
N VAL A 85 -9.14 -9.37 -4.11
CA VAL A 85 -8.77 -8.29 -3.20
C VAL A 85 -7.32 -7.90 -3.42
N ILE A 86 -7.10 -6.65 -3.79
CA ILE A 86 -5.77 -6.08 -3.98
C ILE A 86 -5.52 -5.02 -2.90
N CYS A 87 -4.54 -5.25 -2.04
CA CYS A 87 -4.13 -4.30 -1.01
C CYS A 87 -2.93 -3.48 -1.48
N LEU A 88 -3.06 -2.16 -1.48
CA LEU A 88 -1.97 -1.24 -1.86
C LEU A 88 -1.35 -0.65 -0.60
N ARG A 89 -0.14 -1.08 -0.23
CA ARG A 89 0.65 -0.48 0.86
C ARG A 89 1.28 0.80 0.36
N ILE A 90 0.52 1.90 0.41
CA ILE A 90 0.93 3.20 -0.10
C ILE A 90 2.10 3.75 0.73
N GLY A 91 3.12 4.23 0.04
CA GLY A 91 4.29 4.91 0.60
C GLY A 91 3.97 6.32 1.09
N THR A 92 4.88 7.25 0.83
CA THR A 92 4.67 8.67 1.07
C THR A 92 4.04 9.32 -0.15
N PHE A 93 2.70 9.38 -0.16
CA PHE A 93 1.94 10.06 -1.20
C PHE A 93 1.94 11.59 -0.99
N THR A 94 2.41 12.34 -1.98
CA THR A 94 2.38 13.81 -2.03
C THR A 94 2.58 14.28 -3.48
N GLU A 95 1.96 15.39 -3.87
CA GLU A 95 2.14 15.98 -5.21
C GLU A 95 3.57 16.48 -5.39
N ASP A 96 4.09 17.17 -4.37
CA ASP A 96 5.44 17.68 -4.34
C ASP A 96 6.28 16.88 -3.31
N PRO A 97 7.35 16.19 -3.73
CA PRO A 97 8.26 15.51 -2.81
C PRO A 97 9.04 16.48 -1.90
N GLN A 98 9.23 17.76 -2.28
CA GLN A 98 9.90 18.77 -1.45
C GLN A 98 9.04 19.22 -0.27
N ALA A 99 7.71 19.05 -0.35
CA ALA A 99 6.79 19.43 0.72
C ALA A 99 7.01 18.68 2.05
N ARG A 100 7.93 17.70 2.10
CA ARG A 100 8.30 17.00 3.33
C ARG A 100 9.78 17.20 3.66
N ASN A 101 10.03 17.76 4.84
CA ASN A 101 11.35 18.06 5.47
C ASN A 101 12.22 16.81 5.78
N SER A 102 12.09 15.70 5.07
CA SER A 102 12.86 14.48 5.29
C SER A 102 13.43 13.96 3.97
N GLU A 103 14.41 14.68 3.43
CA GLU A 103 15.03 14.42 2.13
C GLU A 103 15.41 12.94 1.95
N ASP A 104 16.07 12.28 2.91
CA ASP A 104 16.48 10.89 2.70
C ASP A 104 15.32 9.88 2.73
N ARG A 105 14.29 10.10 3.57
CA ARG A 105 13.15 9.18 3.64
C ARG A 105 12.21 9.35 2.45
N ILE A 106 11.99 10.59 2.00
CA ILE A 106 11.13 10.85 0.84
C ILE A 106 11.73 10.22 -0.42
N LEU A 107 13.05 10.31 -0.59
CA LEU A 107 13.77 9.68 -1.71
C LEU A 107 13.54 8.18 -1.83
N ARG A 108 13.28 7.48 -0.72
CA ARG A 108 13.04 6.03 -0.71
C ARG A 108 11.55 5.69 -0.87
N THR A 109 10.69 6.49 -0.25
CA THR A 109 9.30 6.11 0.04
C THR A 109 8.26 6.83 -0.79
N TRP A 110 8.64 7.85 -1.57
CA TRP A 110 7.71 8.69 -2.31
C TRP A 110 6.86 7.92 -3.33
N CYS A 111 5.63 8.36 -3.49
CA CYS A 111 4.70 7.91 -4.52
C CYS A 111 4.01 9.13 -5.12
N SER A 112 4.21 9.34 -6.42
CA SER A 112 3.58 10.42 -7.15
C SER A 112 2.09 10.14 -7.40
N PRO A 113 1.28 11.19 -7.63
CA PRO A 113 -0.11 11.05 -8.09
C PRO A 113 -0.24 10.19 -9.37
N ARG A 114 0.67 10.39 -10.32
CA ARG A 114 0.67 9.67 -11.61
C ARG A 114 0.92 8.19 -11.41
N ASP A 115 1.92 7.84 -10.61
CA ASP A 115 2.32 6.46 -10.38
C ASP A 115 1.27 5.71 -9.55
N LEU A 116 0.70 6.35 -8.52
CA LEU A 116 -0.41 5.74 -7.78
C LEU A 116 -1.63 5.51 -8.68
N ALA A 117 -1.98 6.47 -9.54
CA ALA A 117 -3.07 6.33 -10.49
C ALA A 117 -2.82 5.17 -11.47
N GLN A 118 -1.59 5.03 -11.97
CA GLN A 118 -1.21 3.90 -12.81
C GLN A 118 -1.39 2.57 -12.06
N LEU A 119 -0.91 2.47 -10.83
CA LEU A 119 -1.03 1.25 -10.02
C LEU A 119 -2.50 0.85 -9.79
N VAL A 120 -3.35 1.83 -9.47
CA VAL A 120 -4.80 1.62 -9.31
C VAL A 120 -5.45 1.20 -10.63
N ALA A 121 -5.15 1.87 -11.74
CA ALA A 121 -5.67 1.51 -13.05
C ALA A 121 -5.30 0.07 -13.44
N ARG A 122 -4.04 -0.33 -13.26
CA ARG A 122 -3.60 -1.70 -13.53
C ARG A 122 -4.27 -2.73 -12.62
N SER A 123 -4.49 -2.38 -11.36
CA SER A 123 -5.24 -3.22 -10.41
C SER A 123 -6.70 -3.41 -10.84
N LEU A 124 -7.32 -2.39 -11.45
CA LEU A 124 -8.67 -2.49 -12.02
C LEU A 124 -8.72 -3.34 -13.29
N GLU A 125 -7.71 -3.25 -14.15
CA GLU A 125 -7.64 -3.94 -15.45
C GLU A 125 -7.26 -5.43 -15.33
N VAL A 126 -6.42 -5.80 -14.37
CA VAL A 126 -5.93 -7.18 -14.26
C VAL A 126 -7.06 -8.18 -14.01
N LYS A 127 -6.95 -9.39 -14.54
CA LYS A 127 -7.90 -10.48 -14.22
C LYS A 127 -7.78 -10.86 -12.74
N ASN A 128 -8.74 -11.64 -12.24
CA ASN A 128 -8.78 -12.05 -10.84
C ASN A 128 -7.43 -12.67 -10.39
N LEU A 129 -6.74 -12.01 -9.45
CA LEU A 129 -5.48 -12.47 -8.86
C LEU A 129 -5.68 -13.10 -7.47
N GLY A 130 -6.92 -13.34 -7.06
CA GLY A 130 -7.25 -13.69 -5.67
C GLY A 130 -6.88 -12.54 -4.74
N PHE A 131 -6.09 -12.85 -3.71
CA PHE A 131 -5.55 -11.90 -2.75
C PHE A 131 -4.11 -11.51 -3.11
N GLN A 132 -3.83 -10.21 -3.25
CA GLN A 132 -2.49 -9.70 -3.50
C GLN A 132 -2.18 -8.43 -2.72
N ILE A 133 -0.90 -8.24 -2.38
CA ILE A 133 -0.38 -7.04 -1.74
C ILE A 133 0.71 -6.43 -2.60
N PHE A 134 0.61 -5.12 -2.88
CA PHE A 134 1.61 -4.36 -3.64
C PHE A 134 2.05 -3.13 -2.85
N TYR A 135 3.34 -2.79 -2.93
CA TYR A 135 3.81 -1.48 -2.45
C TYR A 135 3.49 -0.39 -3.47
N GLY A 136 2.82 0.66 -3.01
CA GLY A 136 2.50 1.84 -3.80
C GLY A 136 3.58 2.90 -3.64
N ILE A 137 4.66 2.77 -4.42
CA ILE A 137 5.75 3.74 -4.52
C ILE A 137 6.14 3.99 -5.98
N SER A 138 6.73 5.16 -6.23
CA SER A 138 7.32 5.54 -7.51
C SER A 138 8.61 4.77 -7.79
N GLY A 139 9.20 4.99 -8.97
CA GLY A 139 10.42 4.35 -9.47
C GLY A 139 11.69 4.82 -8.77
N ASN A 140 11.61 5.14 -7.48
CA ASN A 140 12.68 5.68 -6.66
C ASN A 140 13.92 4.78 -6.69
N THR A 141 15.08 5.42 -6.75
CA THR A 141 16.39 4.76 -6.89
C THR A 141 16.78 4.06 -5.60
N ARG A 142 16.54 4.71 -4.45
CA ARG A 142 16.88 4.20 -3.11
C ARG A 142 15.77 3.37 -2.46
N ARG A 143 14.78 2.90 -3.23
CA ARG A 143 13.67 2.11 -2.65
C ARG A 143 14.20 0.85 -1.95
N PHE A 144 13.60 0.53 -0.82
CA PHE A 144 13.84 -0.70 -0.08
C PHE A 144 12.61 -1.63 -0.09
N TRP A 145 11.45 -1.12 -0.49
CA TRP A 145 10.28 -1.95 -0.79
C TRP A 145 10.39 -2.53 -2.18
N ASP A 146 10.23 -3.85 -2.26
CA ASP A 146 10.21 -4.56 -3.53
C ASP A 146 8.86 -4.35 -4.24
N ILE A 147 8.92 -3.90 -5.50
CA ILE A 147 7.78 -3.71 -6.39
C ILE A 147 7.75 -4.74 -7.52
N GLY A 148 8.66 -5.72 -7.52
CA GLY A 148 8.79 -6.72 -8.59
C GLY A 148 7.49 -7.48 -8.85
N ASN A 149 6.75 -7.83 -7.80
CA ASN A 149 5.45 -8.50 -7.95
C ASN A 149 4.40 -7.60 -8.64
N ALA A 150 4.38 -6.29 -8.40
CA ALA A 150 3.51 -5.36 -9.12
C ALA A 150 3.94 -5.23 -10.58
N GLN A 151 5.25 -5.24 -10.84
CA GLN A 151 5.79 -5.19 -12.20
C GLN A 151 5.44 -6.44 -13.00
N GLU A 152 5.48 -7.61 -12.38
CA GLU A 152 5.20 -8.91 -13.00
C GLU A 152 3.70 -9.15 -13.18
N LEU A 153 2.92 -8.99 -12.10
CA LEU A 153 1.50 -9.36 -12.10
C LEU A 153 0.58 -8.28 -12.68
N LEU A 154 0.93 -7.00 -12.51
CA LEU A 154 0.09 -5.87 -12.95
C LEU A 154 0.66 -5.14 -14.18
N GLY A 155 1.91 -5.43 -14.57
CA GLY A 155 2.60 -4.60 -15.56
C GLY A 155 2.85 -3.17 -15.07
N TYR A 156 2.93 -2.97 -13.75
CA TYR A 156 3.21 -1.66 -13.15
C TYR A 156 4.60 -1.17 -13.59
N ARG A 157 4.70 0.07 -14.08
CA ARG A 157 5.93 0.68 -14.59
C ARG A 157 5.93 2.15 -14.16
N PRO A 158 6.35 2.46 -12.92
CA PRO A 158 6.35 3.82 -12.42
C PRO A 158 7.25 4.70 -13.29
N GLN A 159 6.83 5.94 -13.51
CA GLN A 159 7.48 6.90 -14.40
C GLN A 159 8.22 7.99 -13.64
N ASP A 160 7.84 8.23 -12.39
CA ASP A 160 8.46 9.27 -11.58
C ASP A 160 9.52 8.69 -10.64
N ASN A 161 10.47 9.54 -10.25
CA ASN A 161 11.58 9.18 -9.37
C ASN A 161 11.94 10.41 -8.51
N ALA A 162 11.94 10.22 -7.19
CA ALA A 162 12.18 11.31 -6.24
C ALA A 162 13.58 11.93 -6.39
N GLU A 163 14.63 11.14 -6.69
CA GLU A 163 15.98 11.69 -6.86
C GLU A 163 16.08 12.61 -8.08
N VAL A 164 15.36 12.31 -9.16
CA VAL A 164 15.41 13.13 -10.39
C VAL A 164 14.71 14.47 -10.18
N LEU A 165 13.55 14.46 -9.50
CA LEU A 165 12.79 15.68 -9.24
C LEU A 165 13.45 16.60 -8.23
N LEU A 166 14.08 16.04 -7.18
CA LEU A 166 14.77 16.84 -6.16
C LEU A 166 16.14 17.38 -6.61
N LYS A 167 16.72 16.86 -7.70
CA LYS A 167 17.97 17.37 -8.28
C LYS A 167 17.77 18.40 -9.39
N ALA A 168 16.53 18.66 -9.79
CA ALA A 168 16.22 19.55 -10.90
C ALA A 168 16.25 21.05 -10.55
N GLU A 169 16.85 21.41 -9.40
CA GLU A 169 17.03 22.80 -8.92
C GLU A 169 18.50 23.17 -8.78
#